data_AF-W2BVW5-F1
#
_entry.id   AF-W2BVW5-F1
#
_cell.length_a   1.000
_cell.length_b   1.000
_cell.length_c   1.000
_cell.angle_alpha   90.00
_cell.angle_beta   90.00
_cell.angle_gamma   90.00
#
_symmetry.space_group_name_H-M   'P 1'
#
loop_
_entity.id
_entity.type
_entity.pdbx_description
1 polymer ?
#
loop_
_entity_poly.entity_id
_entity_poly.type
_entity_poly.pdbx_seq_one_letter_code
_entity_poly.pdbx_strand_id
1 'polypeptide(L)'
;MKKAIVILLSSLLVASLLVGCADKNSSESKDEKKTQQTEQKKPTVSKKFKKLMDSYEDFFNEYIKFMKKYNDSDNALEMITDYTNYLTKYTKMMKKLENIDQSKLSEEDAKYYTKVMARINKKLASVTTGKN
;
A
#
# COMPACT_ATOMS: atom_id res chain seq x y z
N MET A 1 25.05 11.89 -9.19
CA MET A 1 24.48 11.51 -7.86
C MET A 1 22.98 11.72 -7.76
N LYS A 2 22.42 12.87 -8.20
CA LYS A 2 20.97 13.18 -8.17
C LYS A 2 20.05 12.14 -8.85
N LYS A 3 20.48 11.56 -9.98
CA LYS A 3 19.72 10.50 -10.68
C LYS A 3 19.77 9.12 -9.99
N ALA A 4 20.79 8.83 -9.19
CA ALA A 4 20.98 7.50 -8.60
C ALA A 4 20.06 7.24 -7.39
N ILE A 5 19.78 8.27 -6.58
CA ILE A 5 18.92 8.14 -5.39
C ILE A 5 17.45 7.94 -5.78
N VAL A 6 17.00 8.63 -6.83
CA VAL A 6 15.64 8.48 -7.38
C VAL A 6 15.44 7.09 -7.99
N ILE A 7 16.45 6.57 -8.70
CA ILE A 7 16.42 5.22 -9.28
C ILE A 7 16.38 4.15 -8.17
N LEU A 8 17.19 4.27 -7.11
CA LEU A 8 17.21 3.31 -5.99
C LEU A 8 15.90 3.25 -5.19
N LEU A 9 15.23 4.38 -4.98
CA LEU A 9 13.91 4.42 -4.33
C LEU A 9 12.81 3.86 -5.23
N SER A 10 12.91 4.05 -6.55
CA SER A 10 11.97 3.47 -7.51
C SER A 10 12.15 1.96 -7.69
N SER A 11 13.39 1.44 -7.61
CA SER A 11 13.67 0.00 -7.76
C SER A 11 13.22 -0.82 -6.55
N LEU A 12 13.22 -0.24 -5.36
CA LEU A 12 12.82 -0.96 -4.14
C LEU A 12 11.30 -1.24 -4.06
N LEU A 13 10.49 -0.48 -4.82
CA LEU A 13 9.05 -0.66 -4.84
C LEU A 13 8.57 -1.77 -5.79
N VAL A 14 9.32 -2.03 -6.87
CA VAL A 14 8.92 -2.98 -7.92
C VAL A 14 9.30 -4.42 -7.59
N ALA A 15 10.37 -4.63 -6.80
CA ALA A 15 10.89 -5.96 -6.50
C ALA A 15 9.99 -6.84 -5.62
N SER A 16 9.05 -6.26 -4.85
CA SER A 16 8.20 -7.03 -3.90
C SER A 16 6.91 -7.59 -4.50
N LEU A 17 6.63 -7.38 -5.81
CA LEU A 17 5.41 -7.85 -6.48
C LEU A 17 5.57 -9.19 -7.23
N LEU A 18 6.74 -9.86 -7.16
CA LEU A 18 7.05 -11.07 -7.94
C LEU A 18 7.30 -12.36 -7.10
N VAL A 19 6.59 -12.54 -5.99
CA VAL A 19 6.45 -13.87 -5.36
C VAL A 19 4.95 -14.16 -5.28
N GLY A 20 4.34 -15.04 -6.06
CA GLY A 20 4.80 -16.35 -6.52
C GLY A 20 4.09 -17.41 -5.67
N CYS A 21 2.92 -17.84 -6.14
CA CYS A 21 2.01 -18.81 -5.50
C CYS A 21 2.69 -20.13 -5.14
N ALA A 22 2.34 -20.72 -3.99
CA ALA A 22 2.50 -22.16 -3.74
C ALA A 22 1.45 -22.64 -2.72
N ASP A 23 0.55 -23.51 -3.19
CA ASP A 23 -0.45 -24.26 -2.44
C ASP A 23 0.14 -25.19 -1.36
N LYS A 24 -0.56 -25.34 -0.22
CA LYS A 24 -0.92 -26.66 0.33
C LYS A 24 -2.00 -26.58 1.43
N ASN A 25 -3.11 -27.23 1.08
CA ASN A 25 -4.26 -27.73 1.81
C ASN A 25 -3.93 -28.49 3.13
N SER A 26 -4.71 -28.27 4.21
CA SER A 26 -5.34 -29.34 5.02
C SER A 26 -6.21 -28.78 6.17
N SER A 27 -7.40 -29.37 6.31
CA SER A 27 -8.46 -29.27 7.34
C SER A 27 -7.96 -29.45 8.80
N GLU A 28 -8.67 -29.11 9.89
CA GLU A 28 -10.09 -29.38 10.21
C GLU A 28 -10.59 -28.63 11.47
N SER A 29 -11.93 -28.59 11.56
CA SER A 29 -12.94 -27.93 12.40
C SER A 29 -12.95 -28.08 13.94
N LYS A 30 -13.64 -27.13 14.61
CA LYS A 30 -14.82 -27.29 15.53
C LYS A 30 -15.11 -25.94 16.21
N ASP A 31 -16.10 -25.18 15.76
CA ASP A 31 -17.53 -25.17 16.17
C ASP A 31 -17.75 -24.73 17.63
N GLU A 32 -18.24 -23.50 17.81
CA GLU A 32 -19.21 -23.18 18.87
C GLU A 32 -20.10 -21.99 18.46
N LYS A 33 -21.40 -22.28 18.48
CA LYS A 33 -22.52 -21.48 17.97
C LYS A 33 -23.05 -20.53 19.04
N LYS A 34 -23.19 -19.23 18.71
CA LYS A 34 -24.26 -18.40 19.28
C LYS A 34 -24.85 -17.46 18.23
N THR A 35 -26.05 -17.83 17.80
CA THR A 35 -26.96 -17.11 16.90
C THR A 35 -27.44 -15.81 17.53
N GLN A 36 -27.46 -14.69 16.79
CA GLN A 36 -28.68 -13.94 16.46
C GLN A 36 -28.42 -12.65 15.63
N GLN A 37 -29.38 -12.40 14.73
CA GLN A 37 -29.62 -11.24 13.85
C GLN A 37 -28.86 -11.16 12.51
N THR A 38 -29.38 -11.90 11.54
CA THR A 38 -29.21 -11.70 10.09
C THR A 38 -29.97 -10.44 9.64
N GLU A 39 -29.27 -9.31 9.56
CA GLU A 39 -29.42 -8.44 8.38
C GLU A 39 -28.54 -9.04 7.30
N GLN A 40 -29.10 -9.36 6.12
CA GLN A 40 -28.30 -9.67 4.93
C GLN A 40 -27.56 -8.40 4.49
N LYS A 41 -26.49 -8.06 5.22
CA LYS A 41 -25.51 -7.09 4.77
C LYS A 41 -24.81 -7.75 3.59
N LYS A 42 -25.00 -7.20 2.39
CA LYS A 42 -24.15 -7.52 1.25
C LYS A 42 -22.70 -7.55 1.76
N PRO A 43 -21.90 -8.53 1.35
CA PRO A 43 -20.53 -8.57 1.84
C PRO A 43 -19.87 -7.25 1.36
N THR A 44 -19.36 -6.48 2.32
CA THR A 44 -18.79 -5.14 2.10
C THR A 44 -17.40 -5.10 2.71
N VAL A 45 -16.51 -4.33 2.08
CA VAL A 45 -15.16 -4.07 2.61
C VAL A 45 -15.20 -3.68 4.09
N SER A 46 -14.34 -4.28 4.89
CA SER A 46 -14.17 -3.96 6.30
C SER A 46 -13.76 -2.50 6.45
N LYS A 47 -14.43 -1.75 7.33
CA LYS A 47 -14.09 -0.33 7.58
C LYS A 47 -12.63 -0.17 8.02
N LYS A 48 -12.10 -1.12 8.80
CA LYS A 48 -10.70 -1.10 9.27
C LYS A 48 -9.74 -1.33 8.10
N PHE A 49 -10.02 -2.33 7.28
CA PHE A 49 -9.21 -2.65 6.11
C PHE A 49 -9.22 -1.52 5.08
N LYS A 50 -10.40 -0.95 4.79
CA LYS A 50 -10.55 0.20 3.90
C LYS A 50 -9.68 1.38 4.36
N LYS A 51 -9.79 1.79 5.62
CA LYS A 51 -8.97 2.89 6.19
C LYS A 51 -7.47 2.63 6.08
N LEU A 52 -7.06 1.37 6.25
CA LEU A 52 -5.66 0.98 6.13
C LEU A 52 -5.17 1.10 4.69
N MET A 53 -5.93 0.58 3.73
CA MET A 53 -5.61 0.69 2.31
C MET A 53 -5.68 2.14 1.79
N ASP A 54 -6.61 2.96 2.30
CA ASP A 54 -6.67 4.40 2.00
C ASP A 54 -5.37 5.08 2.50
N SER A 55 -4.96 4.80 3.75
CA SER A 55 -3.71 5.33 4.30
C SER A 55 -2.48 4.85 3.51
N TYR A 56 -2.52 3.65 2.94
CA TYR A 56 -1.48 3.09 2.08
C TYR A 56 -1.41 3.82 0.73
N GLU A 57 -2.55 4.13 0.12
CA GLU A 57 -2.60 4.97 -1.08
C GLU A 57 -2.08 6.40 -0.82
N ASP A 58 -2.42 6.99 0.32
CA ASP A 58 -1.94 8.31 0.71
C ASP A 58 -0.42 8.37 0.91
N PHE A 59 0.17 7.29 1.44
CA PHE A 59 1.62 7.16 1.52
C PHE A 59 2.28 7.25 0.13
N PHE A 60 1.69 6.63 -0.90
CA PHE A 60 2.16 6.78 -2.28
C PHE A 60 1.87 8.14 -2.90
N ASN A 61 0.74 8.78 -2.54
CA ASN A 61 0.47 10.15 -2.97
C ASN A 61 1.58 11.10 -2.50
N GLU A 62 2.11 10.90 -1.29
CA GLU A 62 3.24 11.67 -0.78
C GLU A 62 4.56 11.37 -1.51
N TYR A 63 4.85 10.10 -1.81
CA TYR A 63 6.00 9.74 -2.65
C TYR A 63 5.92 10.45 -4.01
N ILE A 64 4.76 10.44 -4.64
CA ILE A 64 4.54 11.11 -5.92
C ILE A 64 4.72 12.64 -5.82
N LYS A 65 4.23 13.25 -4.74
CA LYS A 65 4.46 14.68 -4.47
C LYS A 65 5.95 14.98 -4.30
N PHE A 66 6.68 14.15 -3.55
CA PHE A 66 8.13 14.26 -3.38
C PHE A 66 8.84 14.19 -4.74
N MET A 67 8.51 13.18 -5.56
CA MET A 67 9.10 13.00 -6.88
C MET A 67 8.86 14.20 -7.80
N LYS A 68 7.66 14.78 -7.79
CA LYS A 68 7.34 15.99 -8.57
C LYS A 68 8.05 17.23 -8.04
N LYS A 69 8.07 17.42 -6.71
CA LYS A 69 8.68 18.59 -6.06
C LYS A 69 10.18 18.69 -6.32
N TYR A 70 10.89 17.55 -6.31
CA TYR A 70 12.34 17.51 -6.42
C TYR A 70 12.87 17.05 -7.79
N ASN A 71 12.01 16.90 -8.81
CA ASN A 71 12.47 16.52 -10.15
C ASN A 71 13.45 17.56 -10.74
N ASP A 72 13.22 18.85 -10.46
CA ASP A 72 14.02 19.97 -11.00
C ASP A 72 14.47 20.96 -9.91
N SER A 73 14.36 20.60 -8.62
CA SER A 73 14.72 21.46 -7.49
C SER A 73 16.15 21.24 -7.02
N ASP A 74 16.86 22.34 -6.73
CA ASP A 74 18.19 22.33 -6.12
C ASP A 74 18.17 22.54 -4.59
N ASN A 75 16.98 22.61 -3.97
CA ASN A 75 16.85 22.83 -2.53
C ASN A 75 17.11 21.54 -1.71
N ALA A 76 18.38 21.24 -1.47
CA ALA A 76 18.82 20.03 -0.77
C ALA A 76 18.36 19.96 0.71
N LEU A 77 18.28 21.09 1.42
CA LEU A 77 17.88 21.12 2.85
C LEU A 77 16.41 20.75 3.03
N GLU A 78 15.54 21.28 2.17
CA GLU A 78 14.12 20.94 2.17
C GLU A 78 13.90 19.47 1.78
N MET A 79 14.68 18.97 0.82
CA MET A 79 14.66 17.57 0.40
C MET A 79 15.00 16.61 1.55
N ILE A 80 16.04 16.91 2.34
CA ILE A 80 16.42 16.10 3.51
C ILE A 80 15.30 16.09 4.56
N THR A 81 14.68 17.25 4.79
CA THR A 81 13.59 17.40 5.75
C THR A 81 12.37 16.56 5.33
N ASP A 82 11.94 16.72 4.07
CA ASP A 82 10.82 15.96 3.52
C ASP A 82 11.10 14.45 3.46
N TYR A 83 12.34 14.05 3.15
CA TYR A 83 12.73 12.65 3.14
C TYR A 83 12.69 12.03 4.55
N THR A 84 13.15 12.75 5.57
CA THR A 84 13.08 12.29 6.97
C THR A 84 11.62 12.13 7.44
N ASN A 85 10.76 13.06 7.05
CA ASN A 85 9.32 12.98 7.28
C ASN A 85 8.70 11.75 6.59
N TYR A 86 9.11 11.49 5.34
CA TYR A 86 8.70 10.31 4.59
C TYR A 86 9.15 9.00 5.27
N LEU A 87 10.41 8.90 5.74
CA LEU A 87 10.91 7.74 6.48
C LEU A 87 10.11 7.47 7.76
N THR A 88 9.74 8.53 8.49
CA THR A 88 8.89 8.39 9.68
C THR A 88 7.52 7.79 9.31
N LYS A 89 6.94 8.23 8.19
CA LYS A 89 5.66 7.70 7.70
C LYS A 89 5.78 6.28 7.16
N TYR A 90 6.88 5.95 6.49
CA TYR A 90 7.21 4.59 6.06
C TYR A 90 7.21 3.62 7.24
N THR A 91 7.95 3.93 8.31
CA THR A 91 8.00 3.09 9.52
C THR A 91 6.62 2.92 10.16
N LYS A 92 5.81 3.99 10.22
CA LYS A 92 4.43 3.90 10.71
C LYS A 92 3.55 3.02 9.81
N MET A 93 3.74 3.09 8.49
CA MET A 93 3.01 2.26 7.53
C MET A 93 3.36 0.79 7.67
N MET A 94 4.65 0.45 7.74
CA MET A 94 5.11 -0.94 7.90
C MET A 94 4.53 -1.57 9.17
N LYS A 95 4.59 -0.85 10.31
CA LYS A 95 3.93 -1.30 11.55
C LYS A 95 2.43 -1.53 11.38
N LYS A 96 1.72 -0.70 10.62
CA LYS A 96 0.28 -0.91 10.37
C LYS A 96 0.02 -2.16 9.53
N LEU A 97 0.89 -2.45 8.55
CA LEU A 97 0.77 -3.61 7.66
C LEU A 97 1.12 -4.92 8.39
N GLU A 98 2.15 -4.93 9.23
CA GLU A 98 2.51 -6.09 10.07
C GLU A 98 1.37 -6.50 11.01
N ASN A 99 0.58 -5.54 11.48
CA ASN A 99 -0.56 -5.79 12.36
C ASN A 99 -1.83 -6.27 11.61
N ILE A 100 -1.75 -6.53 10.30
CA ILE A 100 -2.86 -7.11 9.54
C ILE A 100 -2.85 -8.62 9.74
N ASP A 101 -3.98 -9.13 10.23
CA ASP A 101 -4.28 -10.55 10.19
C ASP A 101 -4.86 -10.90 8.81
N GLN A 102 -4.01 -11.41 7.92
CA GLN A 102 -4.40 -11.74 6.54
C GLN A 102 -5.45 -12.86 6.48
N SER A 103 -5.53 -13.72 7.50
CA SER A 103 -6.53 -14.80 7.57
C SER A 103 -7.95 -14.29 7.77
N LYS A 104 -8.10 -13.02 8.22
CA LYS A 104 -9.40 -12.38 8.49
C LYS A 104 -9.90 -11.50 7.33
N LEU A 105 -9.20 -11.47 6.20
CA LEU A 105 -9.62 -10.68 5.05
C LEU A 105 -10.75 -11.37 4.29
N SER A 106 -11.82 -10.61 4.00
CA SER A 106 -12.89 -11.11 3.14
C SER A 106 -12.53 -11.01 1.66
N GLU A 107 -13.36 -11.60 0.80
CA GLU A 107 -13.23 -11.46 -0.65
C GLU A 107 -13.34 -9.99 -1.10
N GLU A 108 -14.17 -9.19 -0.43
CA GLU A 108 -14.33 -7.76 -0.71
C GLU A 108 -13.13 -6.95 -0.28
N ASP A 109 -12.48 -7.33 0.82
CA ASP A 109 -11.22 -6.76 1.24
C ASP A 109 -10.15 -7.02 0.18
N ALA A 110 -10.03 -8.26 -0.30
CA ALA A 110 -9.11 -8.60 -1.40
C ALA A 110 -9.40 -7.80 -2.67
N LYS A 111 -10.68 -7.70 -3.09
CA LYS A 111 -11.08 -6.85 -4.23
C LYS A 111 -10.73 -5.38 -4.01
N TYR A 112 -10.88 -4.88 -2.78
CA TYR A 112 -10.55 -3.50 -2.46
C TYR A 112 -9.05 -3.24 -2.54
N TYR A 113 -8.23 -4.16 -2.04
CA TYR A 113 -6.77 -4.14 -2.19
C TYR A 113 -6.37 -4.05 -3.66
N THR A 114 -6.91 -4.90 -4.54
CA THR A 114 -6.60 -4.86 -5.98
C THR A 114 -6.95 -3.50 -6.59
N LYS A 115 -8.10 -2.92 -6.23
CA LYS A 115 -8.49 -1.57 -6.70
C LYS A 115 -7.54 -0.49 -6.22
N VAL A 116 -7.07 -0.57 -4.98
CA VAL A 116 -6.10 0.38 -4.40
C VAL A 116 -4.77 0.27 -5.13
N MET A 117 -4.26 -0.95 -5.35
CA MET A 117 -3.02 -1.18 -6.09
C MET A 117 -3.10 -0.69 -7.53
N ALA A 118 -4.22 -0.91 -8.22
CA ALA A 118 -4.43 -0.38 -9.57
C ALA A 118 -4.39 1.17 -9.60
N ARG A 119 -4.97 1.84 -8.60
CA ARG A 119 -4.89 3.31 -8.49
C ARG A 119 -3.47 3.78 -8.22
N ILE A 120 -2.76 3.13 -7.31
CA ILE A 120 -1.34 3.44 -7.00
C ILE A 120 -0.49 3.30 -8.26
N ASN A 121 -0.59 2.17 -8.98
CA ASN A 121 0.16 1.93 -10.21
C ASN A 121 -0.15 2.98 -11.29
N LYS A 122 -1.43 3.34 -11.47
CA LYS A 122 -1.82 4.42 -12.39
C LYS A 122 -1.19 5.76 -12.02
N LYS A 123 -1.16 6.10 -10.72
CA LYS A 123 -0.54 7.34 -10.25
C LYS A 123 0.98 7.32 -10.43
N LEU A 124 1.65 6.20 -10.14
CA LEU A 124 3.09 6.04 -10.33
C LEU A 124 3.48 6.15 -11.81
N ALA A 125 2.70 5.53 -12.71
CA ALA A 125 2.90 5.66 -14.15
C ALA A 125 2.88 7.13 -14.61
N SER A 126 1.98 7.96 -14.05
CA SER A 126 1.93 9.40 -14.40
C SER A 126 3.18 10.20 -14.05
N VAL A 127 4.02 9.70 -13.12
CA VAL A 127 5.29 10.32 -12.75
C VAL A 127 6.43 9.84 -13.66
N THR A 128 6.36 8.59 -14.13
CA THR A 128 7.42 8.02 -14.99
C THR A 128 7.24 8.36 -16.46
N THR A 129 6.00 8.53 -16.96
CA THR A 129 5.71 8.86 -18.36
C THR A 129 5.66 10.36 -18.65
N GLY A 130 5.74 11.22 -17.63
CA GLY A 130 5.67 12.69 -17.76
C GLY A 130 6.94 13.38 -18.28
N LYS A 131 7.87 12.63 -18.89
CA LYS A 131 9.02 13.19 -19.62
C LYS A 131 8.85 12.92 -21.10
N ASN A 132 8.10 13.79 -21.78
CA ASN A 132 8.20 14.04 -23.22
C ASN A 132 7.99 15.54 -23.43
#